data_AF-A0A183CJS0-F1
#
_entry.id   AF-A0A183CJS0-F1
#
_cell.length_a   1.000
_cell.length_b   1.000
_cell.length_c   1.000
_cell.angle_alpha   90.00
_cell.angle_beta   90.00
_cell.angle_gamma   90.00
#
_symmetry.space_group_name_H-M   'P 1'
#
loop_
_entity.id
_entity.type
_entity.pdbx_description
1 polymer ?
#
loop_
_entity_poly.entity_id
_entity_poly.type
_entity_poly.pdbx_seq_one_letter_code
_entity_poly.pdbx_strand_id
1 'polypeptide(L)'
;MPKPNSLAGRIKHLLDTGNGADVHFLVGGGDEKELLPAHKLILMAASDVFEAMFPFDARNADPSEETKPVEVPDVEVGAFKAMLSFIYADDALRWADEKCRQNGRERSAANRREMLGPALFKIRFPLISQEDFSEIIVPSGVLTEGEMLSIFMYYSGPKRARPNPYQLQFRTNGRAGTKSGLTLQNRWNIAECHRSLVLSGPNRLIAQLTRENKVTRTIRAERPIPKRKFGIFYYEVTVMEKGRIGVYIGLATKEMPLDERVGVFKGTYAYDSWGQFWGHEVEGCSHYDGRPVIVRKPSFGLGDVIGCSVNLASRQLIYTKNGQRLGEKEKDRIIKKAIPF
;
A
#
# COMPACT_ATOMS: atom_id res chain seq x y z
N MET A 1 -2.89 35.04 -13.94
CA MET A 1 -1.75 35.23 -13.02
C MET A 1 -0.51 34.55 -13.59
N PRO A 2 0.71 35.07 -13.38
CA PRO A 2 1.94 34.41 -13.83
C PRO A 2 2.10 33.05 -13.13
N LYS A 3 2.53 32.02 -13.90
CA LYS A 3 2.72 30.67 -13.36
C LYS A 3 3.81 30.68 -12.28
N PRO A 4 3.63 29.99 -11.14
CA PRO A 4 4.63 29.96 -10.08
C PRO A 4 5.94 29.32 -10.54
N ASN A 5 7.08 29.79 -10.04
CA ASN A 5 8.41 29.34 -10.47
C ASN A 5 8.85 28.00 -9.81
N SER A 6 8.24 27.63 -8.67
CA SER A 6 8.53 26.37 -7.97
C SER A 6 7.57 25.23 -8.41
N LEU A 7 7.93 23.95 -8.29
CA LEU A 7 7.15 22.81 -8.81
C LEU A 7 5.99 22.54 -7.86
N ALA A 8 6.10 22.87 -6.57
CA ALA A 8 5.08 22.76 -5.54
C ALA A 8 4.21 23.99 -5.67
N GLY A 9 4.77 25.14 -6.03
CA GLY A 9 3.99 26.28 -6.50
C GLY A 9 3.16 25.91 -7.73
N ARG A 10 3.73 25.25 -8.74
CA ARG A 10 3.02 24.81 -9.95
C ARG A 10 1.99 23.71 -9.66
N ILE A 11 2.33 22.72 -8.83
CA ILE A 11 1.46 21.61 -8.42
C ILE A 11 0.33 22.11 -7.51
N LYS A 12 0.63 23.02 -6.58
CA LYS A 12 -0.37 23.72 -5.76
C LYS A 12 -1.24 24.65 -6.61
N HIS A 13 -0.67 25.37 -7.57
CA HIS A 13 -1.45 26.19 -8.51
C HIS A 13 -2.34 25.33 -9.39
N LEU A 14 -1.92 24.12 -9.80
CA LEU A 14 -2.80 23.18 -10.49
C LEU A 14 -3.98 22.79 -9.60
N LEU A 15 -3.75 22.48 -8.33
CA LEU A 15 -4.83 22.20 -7.37
C LEU A 15 -5.74 23.41 -7.12
N ASP A 16 -5.16 24.59 -6.90
CA ASP A 16 -5.89 25.83 -6.54
C ASP A 16 -6.68 26.40 -7.72
N THR A 17 -6.18 26.24 -8.96
CA THR A 17 -6.84 26.77 -10.17
C THR A 17 -7.68 25.75 -10.92
N GLY A 18 -7.50 24.45 -10.66
CA GLY A 18 -8.15 23.36 -11.40
C GLY A 18 -7.78 23.29 -12.88
N ASN A 19 -6.74 24.01 -13.31
CA ASN A 19 -6.46 24.19 -14.73
C ASN A 19 -5.92 22.89 -15.35
N GLY A 20 -6.66 22.31 -16.30
CA GLY A 20 -6.35 20.98 -16.86
C GLY A 20 -6.83 19.82 -15.99
N ALA A 21 -7.71 20.06 -15.03
CA ALA A 21 -8.37 19.01 -14.27
C ALA A 21 -9.19 18.09 -15.18
N ASP A 22 -8.94 16.79 -15.06
CA ASP A 22 -9.58 15.71 -15.80
C ASP A 22 -10.54 14.88 -14.91
N VAL A 23 -10.74 15.32 -13.67
CA VAL A 23 -11.76 14.82 -12.74
C VAL A 23 -12.27 15.94 -11.82
N HIS A 24 -13.56 15.86 -11.49
CA HIS A 24 -14.18 16.68 -10.46
C HIS A 24 -14.80 15.79 -9.38
N PHE A 25 -14.75 16.24 -8.13
CA PHE A 25 -15.40 15.58 -7.01
C PHE A 25 -16.51 16.46 -6.46
N LEU A 26 -17.73 15.92 -6.35
CA LEU A 26 -18.82 16.59 -5.64
C LEU A 26 -18.80 16.12 -4.19
N VAL A 27 -18.24 16.93 -3.30
CA VAL A 27 -17.95 16.54 -1.91
C VAL A 27 -18.93 17.20 -0.95
N GLY A 28 -19.36 16.46 0.06
CA GLY A 28 -20.24 16.94 1.13
C GLY A 28 -21.68 16.45 1.02
N GLY A 29 -22.42 16.56 2.13
CA GLY A 29 -23.79 16.07 2.28
C GLY A 29 -24.78 17.20 2.64
N GLY A 30 -26.06 17.02 2.33
CA GLY A 30 -27.08 18.05 2.57
C GLY A 30 -26.84 19.31 1.72
N ASP A 31 -26.92 20.47 2.36
CA ASP A 31 -26.77 21.79 1.72
C ASP A 31 -25.30 22.23 1.57
N GLU A 32 -24.35 21.54 2.22
CA GLU A 32 -22.91 21.83 2.15
C GLU A 32 -22.21 20.92 1.12
N LYS A 33 -22.47 21.16 -0.17
CA LYS A 33 -21.79 20.48 -1.28
C LYS A 33 -20.87 21.42 -2.02
N GLU A 34 -19.65 20.96 -2.33
CA GLU A 34 -18.70 21.71 -3.16
C GLU A 34 -18.12 20.82 -4.25
N LEU A 35 -18.04 21.37 -5.47
CA LEU A 35 -17.39 20.73 -6.61
C LEU A 35 -15.90 21.08 -6.63
N LEU A 36 -15.04 20.08 -6.52
CA LEU A 36 -13.60 20.26 -6.42
C LEU A 36 -12.87 19.68 -7.63
N PRO A 37 -12.10 20.48 -8.39
CA PRO A 37 -11.29 19.98 -9.51
C PRO A 37 -10.02 19.28 -9.02
N ALA A 38 -9.60 18.21 -9.70
CA ALA A 38 -8.35 17.51 -9.43
C ALA A 38 -7.80 16.81 -10.68
N HIS A 39 -6.63 16.15 -10.54
CA HIS A 39 -5.92 15.56 -11.67
C HIS A 39 -5.70 14.07 -11.45
N LYS A 40 -6.36 13.23 -12.26
CA LYS A 40 -6.32 11.76 -12.18
C LYS A 40 -4.89 11.27 -12.10
N LEU A 41 -3.99 11.74 -12.97
CA LEU A 41 -2.58 11.31 -12.98
C LEU A 41 -1.87 11.50 -11.63
N ILE A 42 -2.08 12.64 -10.96
CA ILE A 42 -1.46 12.95 -9.66
C ILE A 42 -2.09 12.09 -8.55
N LEU A 43 -3.41 11.95 -8.59
CA LEU A 43 -4.16 11.16 -7.61
C LEU A 43 -3.82 9.67 -7.71
N MET A 44 -3.75 9.12 -8.92
CA MET A 44 -3.37 7.73 -9.19
C MET A 44 -1.93 7.46 -8.76
N ALA A 45 -0.99 8.37 -9.02
CA ALA A 45 0.41 8.20 -8.62
C ALA A 45 0.60 8.18 -7.10
N ALA A 46 -0.24 8.91 -6.37
CA ALA A 46 -0.14 9.02 -4.91
C ALA A 46 -1.05 8.04 -4.15
N SER A 47 -1.97 7.35 -4.83
CA SER A 47 -2.93 6.47 -4.18
C SER A 47 -3.46 5.38 -5.11
N ASP A 48 -3.25 4.14 -4.69
CA ASP A 48 -3.83 2.94 -5.33
C ASP A 48 -5.38 2.98 -5.36
N VAL A 49 -6.00 3.73 -4.44
CA VAL A 49 -7.45 3.96 -4.42
C VAL A 49 -7.86 4.77 -5.64
N PHE A 50 -7.17 5.87 -5.91
CA PHE A 50 -7.44 6.70 -7.07
C PHE A 50 -7.02 6.01 -8.37
N GLU A 51 -5.96 5.18 -8.35
CA GLU A 51 -5.58 4.33 -9.49
C GLU A 51 -6.63 3.27 -9.83
N ALA A 52 -7.35 2.75 -8.84
CA ALA A 52 -8.49 1.86 -9.06
C ALA A 52 -9.77 2.61 -9.49
N MET A 53 -9.95 3.83 -8.97
CA MET A 53 -11.10 4.71 -9.23
C MET A 53 -11.09 5.30 -10.64
N PHE A 54 -9.91 5.55 -11.19
CA PHE A 54 -9.71 6.08 -12.54
C PHE A 54 -9.13 4.99 -13.44
N PRO A 55 -9.96 4.15 -14.06
CA PRO A 55 -9.48 3.29 -15.13
C PRO A 55 -8.80 4.16 -16.21
N PHE A 56 -7.70 3.68 -16.77
CA PHE A 56 -6.97 4.37 -17.82
C PHE A 56 -7.81 4.35 -19.11
N ASP A 57 -8.78 5.25 -19.22
CA ASP A 57 -9.80 5.30 -20.28
C ASP A 57 -9.29 5.92 -21.60
N ALA A 58 -7.99 5.84 -21.87
CA ALA A 58 -7.41 6.47 -23.05
C ALA A 58 -7.77 5.79 -24.39
N ARG A 59 -8.55 4.69 -24.40
CA ARG A 59 -8.87 3.96 -25.63
C ARG A 59 -10.35 3.83 -25.98
N ASN A 60 -11.27 4.14 -25.05
CA ASN A 60 -12.71 3.97 -25.24
C ASN A 60 -13.57 5.15 -24.77
N ALA A 61 -12.98 6.25 -24.31
CA ALA A 61 -13.76 7.41 -23.93
C ALA A 61 -14.38 8.06 -25.18
N ASP A 62 -15.69 7.99 -25.30
CA ASP A 62 -16.46 8.77 -26.27
C ASP A 62 -16.26 10.26 -25.90
N PRO A 63 -15.66 11.08 -26.78
CA PRO A 63 -15.40 12.48 -26.49
C PRO A 63 -16.67 13.33 -26.29
N SER A 64 -17.85 12.74 -26.48
CA SER A 64 -19.15 13.37 -26.23
C SER A 64 -19.78 13.08 -24.85
N GLU A 65 -19.22 12.16 -24.04
CA GLU A 65 -19.69 11.95 -22.67
C GLU A 65 -19.04 12.94 -21.71
N GLU A 66 -19.84 13.86 -21.16
CA GLU A 66 -19.41 14.72 -20.06
C GLU A 66 -18.96 13.86 -18.87
N THR A 67 -17.74 14.09 -18.40
CA THR A 67 -17.18 13.43 -17.21
C THR A 67 -17.99 13.83 -15.98
N LYS A 68 -18.93 12.96 -15.59
CA LYS A 68 -19.75 13.17 -14.40
C LYS A 68 -18.86 13.33 -13.15
N PRO A 69 -19.14 14.31 -12.28
CA PRO A 69 -18.42 14.45 -11.02
C PRO A 69 -18.53 13.19 -10.18
N VAL A 70 -17.44 12.84 -9.48
CA VAL A 70 -17.49 11.73 -8.54
C VAL A 70 -18.04 12.22 -7.21
N GLU A 71 -19.20 11.68 -6.82
CA GLU A 71 -19.85 12.04 -5.57
C GLU A 71 -19.13 11.42 -4.36
N VAL A 72 -18.86 12.27 -3.37
CA VAL A 72 -18.27 11.89 -2.08
C VAL A 72 -19.13 12.51 -0.97
N PRO A 73 -20.35 12.00 -0.75
CA PRO A 73 -21.31 12.60 0.17
C PRO A 73 -20.90 12.43 1.65
N ASP A 74 -20.10 11.39 1.93
CA ASP A 74 -19.76 10.97 3.29
C ASP A 74 -18.51 11.67 3.86
N VAL A 75 -17.95 12.65 3.13
CA VAL A 75 -16.73 13.37 3.53
C VAL A 75 -16.98 14.87 3.57
N GLU A 76 -16.58 15.50 4.68
CA GLU A 76 -16.60 16.95 4.82
C GLU A 76 -15.67 17.62 3.79
N VAL A 77 -16.16 18.68 3.14
CA VAL A 77 -15.44 19.43 2.12
C VAL A 77 -14.04 19.86 2.58
N GLY A 78 -13.93 20.37 3.82
CA GLY A 78 -12.64 20.78 4.40
C GLY A 78 -11.64 19.62 4.58
N ALA A 79 -12.13 18.44 4.95
CA ALA A 79 -11.30 17.25 5.11
C ALA A 79 -10.79 16.73 3.75
N PHE A 80 -11.64 16.75 2.71
CA PHE A 80 -11.25 16.32 1.37
C PHE A 80 -10.22 17.27 0.74
N LYS A 81 -10.40 18.60 0.88
CA LYS A 81 -9.40 19.61 0.47
C LYS A 81 -8.05 19.41 1.17
N ALA A 82 -8.07 19.05 2.46
CA ALA A 82 -6.85 18.76 3.21
C ALA A 82 -6.14 17.48 2.73
N MET A 83 -6.89 16.46 2.30
CA MET A 83 -6.35 15.25 1.70
C MET A 83 -5.70 15.53 0.33
N LEU A 84 -6.39 16.25 -0.57
CA LEU A 84 -5.83 16.64 -1.86
C LEU A 84 -4.54 17.47 -1.67
N SER A 85 -4.55 18.40 -0.70
CA SER A 85 -3.36 19.17 -0.34
C SER A 85 -2.19 18.30 0.15
N PHE A 86 -2.47 17.17 0.82
CA PHE A 86 -1.45 16.25 1.33
C PHE A 86 -0.90 15.34 0.24
N ILE A 87 -1.76 14.80 -0.63
CA ILE A 87 -1.38 13.98 -1.79
C ILE A 87 -0.45 14.76 -2.72
N TYR A 88 -0.74 16.03 -2.92
CA TYR A 88 0.10 16.94 -3.71
C TYR A 88 1.40 17.32 -2.97
N ALA A 89 1.63 16.81 -1.75
CA ALA A 89 2.71 17.22 -0.86
C ALA A 89 3.59 16.11 -0.23
N ASP A 90 3.31 14.79 -0.18
CA ASP A 90 4.21 13.77 0.46
C ASP A 90 5.31 13.22 -0.49
N ASP A 91 5.12 13.41 -1.80
CA ASP A 91 6.22 13.52 -2.77
C ASP A 91 7.19 14.66 -2.41
N ALA A 92 6.87 15.50 -1.40
CA ALA A 92 7.62 16.63 -0.85
C ALA A 92 9.13 16.55 -0.99
N LEU A 93 9.77 15.55 -0.37
CA LEU A 93 11.24 15.58 -0.25
C LEU A 93 11.90 15.26 -1.59
N ARG A 94 11.35 14.30 -2.35
CA ARG A 94 11.81 13.97 -3.71
C ARG A 94 11.48 15.08 -4.69
N TRP A 95 10.30 15.66 -4.55
CA TRP A 95 9.84 16.84 -5.25
C TRP A 95 10.74 18.05 -4.96
N ALA A 96 11.18 18.23 -3.72
CA ALA A 96 12.06 19.30 -3.28
C ALA A 96 13.49 19.08 -3.80
N ASP A 97 13.99 17.85 -3.82
CA ASP A 97 15.27 17.49 -4.44
C ASP A 97 15.27 17.73 -5.95
N GLU A 98 14.23 17.28 -6.65
CA GLU A 98 14.06 17.54 -8.08
C GLU A 98 13.89 19.04 -8.33
N LYS A 99 13.31 19.78 -7.39
CA LYS A 99 13.26 21.24 -7.49
C LYS A 99 14.54 21.97 -7.23
N CYS A 100 15.36 21.50 -6.30
CA CYS A 100 16.71 22.00 -6.16
C CYS A 100 17.44 21.83 -7.51
N ARG A 101 17.35 20.63 -8.11
CA ARG A 101 17.96 20.32 -9.41
C ARG A 101 17.48 21.23 -10.54
N GLN A 102 16.17 21.45 -10.65
CA GLN A 102 15.56 22.33 -11.66
C GLN A 102 15.92 23.81 -11.47
N ASN A 103 16.21 24.23 -10.24
CA ASN A 103 16.60 25.61 -9.93
C ASN A 103 18.13 25.80 -9.92
N GLY A 104 18.91 24.82 -10.39
CA GLY A 104 20.38 24.87 -10.37
C GLY A 104 20.97 24.92 -8.96
N ARG A 105 20.19 24.54 -7.95
CA ARG A 105 20.59 24.56 -6.55
C ARG A 105 20.98 23.17 -6.10
N GLU A 106 21.94 23.11 -5.19
CA GLU A 106 22.31 21.86 -4.54
C GLU A 106 21.14 21.30 -3.73
N ARG A 107 21.05 19.97 -3.65
CA ARG A 107 20.07 19.20 -2.85
C ARG A 107 20.38 19.28 -1.35
N SER A 108 20.63 20.49 -0.86
CA SER A 108 20.89 20.77 0.53
C SER A 108 19.58 20.82 1.32
N ALA A 109 19.68 20.56 2.62
CA ALA A 109 18.56 20.60 3.54
C ALA A 109 17.84 21.97 3.55
N ALA A 110 18.61 23.07 3.56
CA ALA A 110 18.08 24.42 3.51
C ALA A 110 17.28 24.69 2.23
N ASN A 111 17.81 24.25 1.07
CA ASN A 111 17.11 24.40 -0.19
C ASN A 111 15.85 23.52 -0.25
N ARG A 112 15.90 22.28 0.25
CA ARG A 112 14.71 21.42 0.35
C ARG A 112 13.62 22.06 1.21
N ARG A 113 13.99 22.58 2.38
CA ARG A 113 13.08 23.26 3.31
C ARG A 113 12.46 24.50 2.67
N GLU A 114 13.27 25.29 1.96
CA GLU A 114 12.80 26.46 1.20
C GLU A 114 11.83 26.05 0.09
N MET A 115 12.12 24.97 -0.63
CA MET A 115 11.24 24.45 -1.67
C MET A 115 9.88 24.00 -1.11
N LEU A 116 9.88 23.37 0.08
CA LEU A 116 8.66 22.91 0.76
C LEU A 116 7.84 24.03 1.39
N GLY A 117 8.52 25.04 1.95
CA GLY A 117 7.90 26.23 2.52
C GLY A 117 6.75 25.90 3.51
N PRO A 118 5.60 26.58 3.44
CA PRO A 118 4.48 26.37 4.37
C PRO A 118 3.85 24.98 4.32
N ALA A 119 4.08 24.20 3.26
CA ALA A 119 3.53 22.83 3.14
C ALA A 119 4.20 21.87 4.14
N LEU A 120 5.44 22.16 4.56
CA LEU A 120 6.18 21.39 5.56
C LEU A 120 5.39 21.20 6.86
N PHE A 121 4.73 22.26 7.34
CA PHE A 121 3.96 22.25 8.60
C PHE A 121 2.64 21.49 8.52
N LYS A 122 2.21 21.09 7.32
CA LYS A 122 1.02 20.25 7.11
C LYS A 122 1.34 18.75 7.20
N ILE A 123 2.62 18.38 7.12
CA ILE A 123 3.08 17.02 7.29
C ILE A 123 2.96 16.63 8.76
N ARG A 124 2.41 15.44 9.03
CA ARG A 124 2.13 14.96 10.38
C ARG A 124 3.31 14.17 10.94
N PHE A 125 4.48 14.81 11.05
CA PHE A 125 5.68 14.16 11.58
C PHE A 125 5.47 13.39 12.91
N PRO A 126 4.67 13.87 13.88
CA PRO A 126 4.40 13.14 15.12
C PRO A 126 3.68 11.78 14.96
N LEU A 127 3.12 11.49 13.78
CA LEU A 127 2.48 10.21 13.44
C LEU A 127 3.40 9.25 12.70
N ILE A 128 4.57 9.72 12.26
CA ILE A 128 5.64 8.86 11.76
C ILE A 128 6.21 8.11 12.97
N SER A 129 6.62 6.85 12.79
CA SER A 129 7.26 6.11 13.88
C SER A 129 8.51 6.84 14.35
N GLN A 130 8.86 6.74 15.63
CA GLN A 130 10.07 7.42 16.13
C GLN A 130 11.34 6.92 15.43
N GLU A 131 11.36 5.64 15.05
CA GLU A 131 12.43 4.99 14.29
C GLU A 131 12.56 5.64 12.90
N ASP A 132 11.49 5.65 12.10
CA ASP A 132 11.50 6.26 10.76
C ASP A 132 11.76 7.77 10.80
N PHE A 133 11.23 8.46 11.81
CA PHE A 133 11.49 9.88 12.00
C PHE A 133 13.00 10.13 12.22
N SER A 134 13.65 9.30 13.03
CA SER A 134 15.08 9.41 13.35
C SER A 134 15.99 8.96 12.21
N GLU A 135 15.59 7.95 11.44
CA GLU A 135 16.40 7.40 10.35
C GLU A 135 16.22 8.15 9.02
N ILE A 136 15.04 8.72 8.77
CA ILE A 136 14.68 9.29 7.46
C ILE A 136 14.52 10.81 7.53
N ILE A 137 13.76 11.31 8.51
CA ILE A 137 13.39 12.73 8.56
C ILE A 137 14.49 13.58 9.19
N VAL A 138 15.05 13.16 10.33
CA VAL A 138 16.14 13.89 11.01
C VAL A 138 17.36 14.06 10.09
N PRO A 139 17.88 13.01 9.42
CA PRO A 139 19.05 13.15 8.54
C PRO A 139 18.77 13.96 7.27
N SER A 140 17.49 14.16 6.90
CA SER A 140 17.12 15.02 5.77
C SER A 140 17.52 16.49 5.97
N GLY A 141 17.66 16.90 7.25
CA GLY A 141 17.95 18.27 7.69
C GLY A 141 16.83 19.28 7.45
N VAL A 142 15.66 18.82 6.99
CA VAL A 142 14.57 19.72 6.56
C VAL A 142 13.88 20.41 7.75
N LEU A 143 14.03 19.88 8.96
CA LEU A 143 13.48 20.41 10.20
C LEU A 143 14.57 21.14 11.00
N THR A 144 14.19 22.20 11.71
CA THR A 144 15.08 22.88 12.66
C THR A 144 15.24 22.06 13.94
N GLU A 145 16.30 22.34 14.71
CA GLU A 145 16.51 21.69 16.02
C GLU A 145 15.31 21.87 16.96
N GLY A 146 14.72 23.07 17.02
CA GLY A 146 13.53 23.32 17.84
C GLY A 146 12.31 22.51 17.41
N GLU A 147 12.12 22.33 16.10
CA GLU A 147 11.04 21.51 15.55
C GLU A 147 11.27 20.02 15.82
N MET A 148 12.49 19.53 15.63
CA MET A 148 12.86 18.14 15.96
C MET A 148 12.66 17.86 17.45
N LEU A 149 13.16 18.75 18.32
CA LEU A 149 12.97 18.66 19.77
C LEU A 149 11.50 18.66 20.15
N SER A 150 10.66 19.47 19.51
CA SER A 150 9.21 19.46 19.77
C SER A 150 8.56 18.11 19.44
N ILE A 151 9.00 17.44 18.37
CA ILE A 151 8.50 16.12 17.96
C ILE A 151 9.06 15.01 18.87
N PHE A 152 10.32 15.06 19.27
CA PHE A 152 10.90 14.13 20.25
C PHE A 152 10.25 14.23 21.64
N MET A 153 9.93 15.46 22.07
CA MET A 153 9.18 15.70 23.30
C MET A 153 7.76 15.14 23.21
N TYR A 154 7.16 15.16 22.03
CA TYR A 154 5.87 14.52 21.79
C TYR A 154 5.95 12.99 21.91
N TYR A 155 6.96 12.34 21.31
CA TYR A 155 7.19 10.89 21.48
C TYR A 155 7.43 10.49 22.94
N SER A 156 8.08 11.36 23.72
CA SER A 156 8.31 11.18 25.15
C SER A 156 7.06 11.40 26.02
N GLY A 157 5.96 11.90 25.44
CA GLY A 157 4.71 12.17 26.13
C GLY A 157 3.95 13.39 25.55
N PRO A 158 2.75 13.24 24.97
CA PRO A 158 2.01 14.33 24.28
C PRO A 158 1.71 15.58 25.11
N LYS A 159 1.66 15.45 26.44
CA LYS A 159 1.44 16.57 27.38
C LYS A 159 2.69 17.43 27.59
N ARG A 160 3.88 16.91 27.26
CA ARG A 160 5.17 17.56 27.52
C ARG A 160 5.59 18.54 26.43
N ALA A 161 5.04 18.44 25.22
CA ALA A 161 5.32 19.35 24.11
C ALA A 161 4.51 20.67 24.14
N ARG A 162 3.97 21.05 25.32
CA ARG A 162 2.97 22.11 25.49
C ARG A 162 3.45 23.41 26.14
N PRO A 163 4.49 23.46 27.00
CA PRO A 163 5.09 24.72 27.41
C PRO A 163 6.19 25.17 26.43
N ASN A 164 6.35 26.49 26.27
CA ASN A 164 7.50 27.12 25.59
C ASN A 164 8.81 26.67 26.28
N PRO A 165 9.92 26.39 25.58
CA PRO A 165 10.29 26.90 24.24
C PRO A 165 10.03 25.96 23.03
N TYR A 166 9.53 24.74 23.25
CA TYR A 166 9.42 23.71 22.18
C TYR A 166 7.96 23.39 21.83
N GLN A 167 7.18 24.44 21.53
CA GLN A 167 5.78 24.26 21.16
C GLN A 167 5.66 23.44 19.86
N LEU A 168 4.90 22.35 19.92
CA LEU A 168 4.68 21.49 18.75
C LEU A 168 3.83 22.20 17.69
N GLN A 169 4.39 22.34 16.50
CA GLN A 169 3.76 23.03 15.36
C GLN A 169 3.07 22.08 14.37
N PHE A 170 3.26 20.78 14.54
CA PHE A 170 2.76 19.74 13.65
C PHE A 170 1.54 19.02 14.24
N ARG A 171 0.63 18.56 13.37
CA ARG A 171 -0.61 17.90 13.81
C ARG A 171 -0.33 16.51 14.41
N THR A 172 -1.01 16.19 15.50
CA THR A 172 -0.78 14.98 16.33
C THR A 172 -1.87 13.91 16.26
N ASN A 173 -3.01 14.23 15.67
CA ASN A 173 -4.16 13.33 15.65
C ASN A 173 -4.05 12.36 14.46
N GLY A 174 -4.11 11.05 14.74
CA GLY A 174 -4.28 10.01 13.72
C GLY A 174 -5.56 10.25 12.93
N ARG A 175 -5.60 9.78 11.66
CA ARG A 175 -6.87 9.78 10.92
C ARG A 175 -7.83 8.84 11.66
N ALA A 176 -8.98 9.34 12.09
CA ALA A 176 -10.01 8.48 12.65
C ALA A 176 -10.43 7.47 11.58
N GLY A 177 -10.15 6.19 11.82
CA GLY A 177 -10.48 5.12 10.87
C GLY A 177 -11.99 4.93 10.82
N THR A 178 -12.62 5.38 9.74
CA THR A 178 -13.97 4.94 9.38
C THR A 178 -13.91 3.47 8.94
N LYS A 179 -14.63 2.60 9.64
CA LYS A 179 -14.80 1.16 9.36
C LYS A 179 -15.60 0.90 8.06
N SER A 180 -15.16 1.45 6.93
CA SER A 180 -15.81 1.30 5.64
C SER A 180 -14.75 1.02 4.58
N GLY A 181 -14.38 -0.26 4.45
CA GLY A 181 -13.19 -0.71 3.71
C GLY A 181 -13.28 -0.56 2.20
N LEU A 182 -12.34 0.19 1.63
CA LEU A 182 -11.92 0.15 0.23
C LEU A 182 -11.20 -1.18 -0.08
N THR A 183 -11.94 -2.28 -0.22
CA THR A 183 -11.42 -3.48 -0.90
C THR A 183 -11.93 -3.48 -2.33
N LEU A 184 -11.03 -3.52 -3.30
CA LEU A 184 -11.35 -4.15 -4.58
C LEU A 184 -11.66 -5.61 -4.23
N GLN A 185 -12.94 -5.95 -4.04
CA GLN A 185 -13.33 -7.25 -3.48
C GLN A 185 -13.09 -8.37 -4.50
N ASN A 186 -11.83 -8.78 -4.61
CA ASN A 186 -11.51 -10.11 -5.09
C ASN A 186 -12.06 -11.12 -4.10
N ARG A 187 -12.41 -12.30 -4.59
CA ARG A 187 -13.12 -13.33 -3.83
C ARG A 187 -12.69 -14.69 -4.31
N TRP A 188 -13.07 -15.72 -3.57
CA TRP A 188 -12.83 -17.07 -4.03
C TRP A 188 -13.68 -17.43 -5.26
N ASN A 189 -13.06 -18.10 -6.22
CA ASN A 189 -13.69 -18.51 -7.46
C ASN A 189 -14.37 -19.87 -7.27
N ILE A 190 -15.69 -19.93 -7.49
CA ILE A 190 -16.44 -21.19 -7.41
C ILE A 190 -15.95 -22.21 -8.45
N ALA A 191 -15.59 -21.75 -9.65
CA ALA A 191 -15.13 -22.63 -10.73
C ALA A 191 -13.69 -23.15 -10.52
N GLU A 192 -12.90 -22.45 -9.70
CA GLU A 192 -11.51 -22.80 -9.38
C GLU A 192 -11.38 -23.17 -7.89
N CYS A 193 -12.40 -23.86 -7.38
CA CYS A 193 -12.52 -24.32 -6.01
C CYS A 193 -12.71 -25.84 -6.03
N HIS A 194 -11.87 -26.57 -5.30
CA HIS A 194 -12.07 -28.01 -5.17
C HIS A 194 -13.46 -28.32 -4.58
N ARG A 195 -14.19 -29.28 -5.16
CA ARG A 195 -15.58 -29.68 -4.83
C ARG A 195 -15.89 -30.00 -3.37
N SER A 196 -14.88 -30.16 -2.52
CA SER A 196 -15.03 -30.48 -1.09
C SER A 196 -14.76 -29.29 -0.18
N LEU A 197 -14.45 -28.12 -0.76
CA LEU A 197 -14.41 -26.85 -0.06
C LEU A 197 -15.76 -26.18 -0.26
N VAL A 198 -16.33 -25.69 0.83
CA VAL A 198 -17.55 -24.89 0.83
C VAL A 198 -17.16 -23.44 1.01
N LEU A 199 -17.72 -22.58 0.16
CA LEU A 199 -17.54 -21.14 0.23
C LEU A 199 -18.72 -20.50 0.94
N SER A 200 -18.43 -19.63 1.89
CA SER A 200 -19.44 -18.97 2.72
C SER A 200 -19.07 -17.52 3.03
N GLY A 201 -19.93 -16.85 3.79
CA GLY A 201 -19.80 -15.45 4.16
C GLY A 201 -20.15 -14.46 3.04
N PRO A 202 -20.26 -13.16 3.37
CA PRO A 202 -20.46 -12.12 2.36
C PRO A 202 -19.30 -12.16 1.36
N ASN A 203 -19.63 -12.10 0.07
CA ASN A 203 -18.67 -12.08 -1.04
C ASN A 203 -17.77 -13.32 -1.19
N ARG A 204 -18.11 -14.49 -0.62
CA ARG A 204 -17.32 -15.74 -0.79
C ARG A 204 -15.86 -15.59 -0.37
N LEU A 205 -15.63 -14.99 0.79
CA LEU A 205 -14.29 -14.81 1.36
C LEU A 205 -13.89 -15.91 2.34
N ILE A 206 -14.85 -16.72 2.78
CA ILE A 206 -14.60 -17.84 3.68
C ILE A 206 -14.58 -19.13 2.86
N ALA A 207 -13.52 -19.91 3.02
CA ALA A 207 -13.42 -21.26 2.48
C ALA A 207 -13.28 -22.25 3.65
N GLN A 208 -14.15 -23.24 3.70
CA GLN A 208 -14.18 -24.25 4.77
C GLN A 208 -14.14 -25.65 4.17
N LEU A 209 -13.38 -26.54 4.78
CA LEU A 209 -13.37 -27.96 4.43
C LEU A 209 -14.54 -28.66 5.13
N THR A 210 -15.40 -29.35 4.39
CA THR A 210 -16.59 -30.02 4.96
C THR A 210 -16.28 -31.34 5.65
N ARG A 211 -15.21 -32.02 5.26
CA ARG A 211 -14.76 -33.29 5.83
C ARG A 211 -13.24 -33.39 5.78
N GLU A 212 -12.64 -33.62 6.92
CA GLU A 212 -11.19 -33.80 7.01
C GLU A 212 -10.77 -35.18 6.49
N ASN A 213 -9.89 -35.21 5.49
CA ASN A 213 -9.22 -36.40 4.99
C ASN A 213 -7.84 -36.00 4.47
N LYS A 214 -6.89 -36.95 4.33
CA LYS A 214 -5.47 -36.71 3.96
C LYS A 214 -5.23 -36.11 2.56
N VAL A 215 -6.25 -35.65 1.86
CA VAL A 215 -6.12 -35.22 0.47
C VAL A 215 -6.10 -33.69 0.40
N THR A 216 -5.19 -33.17 -0.42
CA THR A 216 -5.05 -31.73 -0.62
C THR A 216 -6.24 -31.16 -1.37
N ARG A 217 -6.61 -29.94 -1.00
CA ARG A 217 -7.70 -29.16 -1.57
C ARG A 217 -7.24 -27.73 -1.77
N THR A 218 -7.37 -27.23 -2.98
CA THR A 218 -6.96 -25.88 -3.32
C THR A 218 -8.15 -25.09 -3.84
N ILE A 219 -8.08 -23.78 -3.60
CA ILE A 219 -8.96 -22.78 -4.16
C ILE A 219 -8.12 -21.60 -4.67
N ARG A 220 -8.54 -21.01 -5.80
CA ARG A 220 -7.92 -19.81 -6.36
C ARG A 220 -8.87 -18.62 -6.31
N ALA A 221 -8.30 -17.43 -6.25
CA ALA A 221 -9.07 -16.20 -6.33
C ALA A 221 -9.69 -16.05 -7.74
N GLU A 222 -10.82 -15.34 -7.81
CA GLU A 222 -11.57 -15.11 -9.05
C GLU A 222 -10.80 -14.26 -10.06
N ARG A 223 -10.05 -13.27 -9.57
CA ARG A 223 -9.22 -12.42 -10.42
C ARG A 223 -7.74 -12.72 -10.18
N PRO A 224 -6.94 -12.88 -11.25
CA PRO A 224 -5.50 -13.03 -11.12
C PRO A 224 -4.85 -11.72 -10.67
N ILE A 225 -3.59 -11.81 -10.22
CA ILE A 225 -2.78 -10.63 -9.95
C ILE A 225 -2.67 -9.79 -11.24
N PRO A 226 -2.88 -8.46 -11.18
CA PRO A 226 -2.78 -7.60 -12.35
C PRO A 226 -1.42 -7.71 -13.05
N LYS A 227 -1.41 -7.84 -14.38
CA LYS A 227 -0.17 -7.92 -15.19
C LYS A 227 0.54 -6.56 -15.38
N ARG A 228 0.38 -5.62 -14.45
CA ARG A 228 1.03 -4.30 -14.51
C ARG A 228 2.54 -4.44 -14.32
N LYS A 229 3.32 -3.53 -14.91
CA LYS A 229 4.80 -3.55 -14.81
C LYS A 229 5.33 -3.04 -13.46
N PHE A 230 4.51 -2.30 -12.72
CA PHE A 230 4.85 -1.65 -11.45
C PHE A 230 3.65 -1.75 -10.49
N GLY A 231 3.89 -1.58 -9.19
CA GLY A 231 2.89 -1.67 -8.14
C GLY A 231 3.14 -2.80 -7.14
N ILE A 232 2.38 -2.80 -6.04
CA ILE A 232 2.40 -3.84 -5.01
C ILE A 232 1.01 -4.49 -5.00
N PHE A 233 0.97 -5.81 -5.16
CA PHE A 233 -0.23 -6.59 -4.90
C PHE A 233 -0.17 -7.13 -3.48
N TYR A 234 -1.23 -6.99 -2.69
CA TYR A 234 -1.29 -7.48 -1.32
C TYR A 234 -2.63 -8.12 -1.01
N TYR A 235 -2.61 -9.22 -0.26
CA TYR A 235 -3.80 -9.80 0.35
C TYR A 235 -3.45 -10.44 1.69
N GLU A 236 -4.46 -10.58 2.55
CA GLU A 236 -4.35 -11.23 3.85
C GLU A 236 -5.33 -12.40 3.93
N VAL A 237 -4.94 -13.42 4.68
CA VAL A 237 -5.77 -14.57 5.00
C VAL A 237 -5.73 -14.78 6.50
N THR A 238 -6.90 -14.73 7.14
CA THR A 238 -7.07 -15.09 8.54
C THR A 238 -7.34 -16.58 8.66
N VAL A 239 -6.56 -17.27 9.51
CA VAL A 239 -6.76 -18.70 9.76
C VAL A 239 -7.82 -18.88 10.84
N MET A 240 -9.03 -19.29 10.44
CA MET A 240 -10.17 -19.46 11.36
C MET A 240 -10.28 -20.84 11.97
N GLU A 241 -9.62 -21.85 11.39
CA GLU A 241 -9.56 -23.21 11.91
C GLU A 241 -8.34 -23.90 11.29
N LYS A 242 -7.66 -24.76 12.06
CA LYS A 242 -6.52 -25.55 11.57
C LYS A 242 -6.78 -27.03 11.85
N GLY A 243 -6.93 -27.80 10.77
CA GLY A 243 -6.95 -29.26 10.82
C GLY A 243 -5.55 -29.86 11.01
N ARG A 244 -5.47 -31.19 10.98
CA ARG A 244 -4.24 -31.99 10.99
C ARG A 244 -3.39 -31.80 9.73
N ILE A 245 -4.01 -31.38 8.63
CA ILE A 245 -3.33 -31.08 7.37
C ILE A 245 -3.01 -29.59 7.36
N GLY A 246 -1.73 -29.27 7.18
CA GLY A 246 -1.26 -27.90 7.21
C GLY A 246 -1.89 -27.04 6.11
N VAL A 247 -2.04 -25.75 6.41
CA VAL A 247 -2.56 -24.73 5.51
C VAL A 247 -1.39 -24.15 4.71
N TYR A 248 -1.58 -23.96 3.40
CA TYR A 248 -0.60 -23.33 2.51
C TYR A 248 -1.22 -22.07 1.89
N ILE A 249 -0.52 -20.94 2.00
CA ILE A 249 -1.00 -19.64 1.52
C ILE A 249 0.02 -19.09 0.54
N GLY A 250 -0.40 -18.77 -0.68
CA GLY A 250 0.50 -18.18 -1.66
C GLY A 250 -0.09 -18.10 -3.07
N LEU A 251 0.79 -18.18 -4.06
CA LEU A 251 0.48 -17.92 -5.46
C LEU A 251 0.54 -19.22 -6.27
N ALA A 252 -0.51 -19.44 -7.05
CA ALA A 252 -0.62 -20.58 -7.95
C ALA A 252 -0.86 -20.13 -9.39
N THR A 253 -0.38 -20.92 -10.34
CA THR A 253 -0.69 -20.73 -11.76
C THR A 253 -1.99 -21.45 -12.12
N LYS A 254 -2.56 -21.16 -13.30
CA LYS A 254 -3.82 -21.79 -13.74
C LYS A 254 -3.67 -23.27 -14.05
N GLU A 255 -2.45 -23.69 -14.38
CA GLU A 255 -2.09 -25.06 -14.73
C GLU A 255 -2.07 -26.00 -13.52
N MET A 256 -2.00 -25.45 -12.30
CA MET A 256 -2.00 -26.27 -11.08
C MET A 256 -3.36 -26.91 -10.84
N PRO A 257 -3.44 -28.25 -10.72
CA PRO A 257 -4.66 -28.96 -10.35
C PRO A 257 -5.20 -28.54 -8.98
N LEU A 258 -6.51 -28.64 -8.79
CA LEU A 258 -7.18 -28.22 -7.55
C LEU A 258 -7.03 -29.23 -6.39
N ASP A 259 -6.49 -30.41 -6.65
CA ASP A 259 -6.14 -31.47 -5.71
C ASP A 259 -4.64 -31.54 -5.41
N GLU A 260 -3.87 -30.54 -5.87
CA GLU A 260 -2.43 -30.40 -5.61
C GLU A 260 -2.09 -29.29 -4.61
N ARG A 261 -0.87 -29.35 -4.06
CA ARG A 261 -0.36 -28.40 -3.04
C ARG A 261 0.33 -27.19 -3.69
N VAL A 262 -0.17 -25.99 -3.39
CA VAL A 262 0.52 -24.74 -3.70
C VAL A 262 1.88 -24.70 -2.97
N GLY A 263 2.92 -24.25 -3.67
CA GLY A 263 4.32 -24.34 -3.26
C GLY A 263 5.05 -25.56 -3.83
N VAL A 264 4.41 -26.74 -3.75
CA VAL A 264 4.98 -27.99 -4.27
C VAL A 264 4.84 -28.06 -5.79
N PHE A 265 3.65 -27.80 -6.34
CA PHE A 265 3.45 -27.85 -7.79
C PHE A 265 4.34 -26.82 -8.52
N LYS A 266 5.00 -27.20 -9.63
CA LYS A 266 5.95 -26.33 -10.35
C LYS A 266 5.33 -24.98 -10.75
N GLY A 267 6.08 -23.89 -10.57
CA GLY A 267 5.61 -22.52 -10.89
C GLY A 267 4.78 -21.86 -9.79
N THR A 268 4.58 -22.52 -8.65
CA THR A 268 3.83 -21.98 -7.50
C THR A 268 4.75 -21.65 -6.32
N TYR A 269 4.26 -20.79 -5.42
CA TYR A 269 4.97 -20.28 -4.26
C TYR A 269 4.04 -20.28 -3.06
N ALA A 270 4.52 -20.67 -1.88
CA ALA A 270 3.66 -20.74 -0.70
C ALA A 270 4.41 -20.52 0.61
N TYR A 271 3.68 -20.04 1.60
CA TYR A 271 4.04 -20.10 3.00
C TYR A 271 3.09 -21.08 3.70
N ASP A 272 3.64 -22.13 4.30
CA ASP A 272 2.87 -23.14 5.00
C ASP A 272 2.77 -22.91 6.51
N SER A 273 1.75 -23.53 7.10
CA SER A 273 1.44 -23.41 8.53
C SER A 273 2.46 -24.06 9.46
N TRP A 274 3.46 -24.76 8.91
CA TRP A 274 4.58 -25.34 9.66
C TRP A 274 5.81 -24.43 9.68
N GLY A 275 5.77 -23.28 9.00
CA GLY A 275 6.88 -22.34 9.02
C GLY A 275 7.85 -22.51 7.86
N GLN A 276 7.36 -22.90 6.68
CA GLN A 276 8.21 -23.13 5.50
C GLN A 276 7.77 -22.27 4.32
N PHE A 277 8.74 -21.66 3.63
CA PHE A 277 8.52 -20.99 2.34
C PHE A 277 8.91 -21.92 1.20
N TRP A 278 7.99 -22.14 0.27
CA TRP A 278 8.12 -23.05 -0.86
C TRP A 278 8.27 -22.30 -2.18
N GLY A 279 9.11 -22.81 -3.08
CA GLY A 279 9.30 -22.26 -4.42
C GLY A 279 10.30 -21.10 -4.50
N HIS A 280 10.87 -20.67 -3.36
CA HIS A 280 11.88 -19.61 -3.28
C HIS A 280 13.29 -20.19 -3.35
N GLU A 281 13.91 -20.14 -4.52
CA GLU A 281 15.31 -20.53 -4.68
C GLU A 281 16.23 -19.47 -4.07
N VAL A 282 16.95 -19.84 -3.01
CA VAL A 282 17.99 -19.01 -2.37
C VAL A 282 19.19 -19.89 -2.05
N GLU A 283 20.37 -19.29 -1.90
CA GLU A 283 21.59 -20.02 -1.56
C GLU A 283 21.42 -20.78 -0.24
N GLY A 284 21.75 -22.07 -0.24
CA GLY A 284 21.64 -22.92 0.96
C GLY A 284 20.23 -23.36 1.35
N CYS A 285 19.19 -23.08 0.55
CA CYS A 285 17.86 -23.65 0.80
C CYS A 285 17.84 -25.17 0.60
N SER A 286 16.91 -25.84 1.28
CA SER A 286 16.71 -27.28 1.11
C SER A 286 15.81 -27.54 -0.10
N HIS A 287 15.91 -28.72 -0.72
CA HIS A 287 14.99 -29.13 -1.78
C HIS A 287 14.18 -30.35 -1.35
N TYR A 288 12.85 -30.25 -1.45
CA TYR A 288 11.94 -31.36 -1.22
C TYR A 288 11.25 -31.70 -2.54
N ASP A 289 11.45 -32.93 -3.02
CA ASP A 289 10.95 -33.38 -4.33
C ASP A 289 11.34 -32.42 -5.48
N GLY A 290 12.60 -31.96 -5.44
CA GLY A 290 13.15 -31.01 -6.42
C GLY A 290 12.64 -29.57 -6.28
N ARG A 291 11.82 -29.23 -5.28
CA ARG A 291 11.36 -27.86 -5.05
C ARG A 291 12.10 -27.19 -3.89
N PRO A 292 12.54 -25.93 -4.04
CA PRO A 292 13.24 -25.22 -2.98
C PRO A 292 12.30 -24.89 -1.82
N VAL A 293 12.82 -25.07 -0.62
CA VAL A 293 12.15 -24.89 0.66
C VAL A 293 13.08 -24.17 1.63
N ILE A 294 12.61 -23.03 2.14
CA ILE A 294 13.25 -22.29 3.22
C ILE A 294 12.53 -22.64 4.51
N VAL A 295 13.22 -23.32 5.40
CA VAL A 295 12.69 -23.75 6.71
C VAL A 295 12.90 -22.67 7.78
N ARG A 296 12.42 -22.93 9.01
CA ARG A 296 12.62 -22.08 10.21
C ARG A 296 11.97 -20.69 10.12
N LYS A 297 10.90 -20.53 9.35
CA LYS A 297 10.00 -19.37 9.50
C LYS A 297 9.03 -19.63 10.67
N PRO A 298 8.43 -18.58 11.25
CA PRO A 298 7.41 -18.78 12.29
C PRO A 298 6.31 -19.72 11.78
N SER A 299 5.83 -20.66 12.57
CA SER A 299 4.63 -21.42 12.23
C SER A 299 3.39 -20.55 12.45
N PHE A 300 2.24 -20.92 11.88
CA PHE A 300 0.98 -20.21 12.10
C PHE A 300 -0.21 -21.15 12.29
N GLY A 301 -1.26 -20.64 12.92
CA GLY A 301 -2.47 -21.39 13.24
C GLY A 301 -3.68 -20.52 13.52
N LEU A 302 -4.64 -21.05 14.28
CA LEU A 302 -5.90 -20.39 14.59
C LEU A 302 -5.69 -18.95 15.09
N GLY A 303 -6.38 -18.00 14.47
CA GLY A 303 -6.34 -16.57 14.81
C GLY A 303 -5.22 -15.77 14.15
N ASP A 304 -4.20 -16.43 13.57
CA ASP A 304 -3.14 -15.72 12.86
C ASP A 304 -3.63 -15.14 11.53
N VAL A 305 -3.12 -13.95 11.19
CA VAL A 305 -3.32 -13.28 9.90
C VAL A 305 -2.04 -13.36 9.10
N ILE A 306 -2.11 -14.01 7.94
CA ILE A 306 -0.97 -14.17 7.03
C ILE A 306 -1.17 -13.26 5.83
N GLY A 307 -0.29 -12.28 5.68
CA GLY A 307 -0.25 -11.42 4.52
C GLY A 307 0.72 -11.95 3.46
N CYS A 308 0.39 -11.69 2.20
CA CYS A 308 1.19 -12.07 1.05
C CYS A 308 1.24 -10.87 0.09
N SER A 309 2.45 -10.38 -0.16
CA SER A 309 2.71 -9.22 -1.02
C SER A 309 3.60 -9.58 -2.20
N VAL A 310 3.30 -9.03 -3.37
CA VAL A 310 4.11 -9.14 -4.59
C VAL A 310 4.47 -7.75 -5.08
N ASN A 311 5.76 -7.46 -5.16
CA ASN A 311 6.24 -6.31 -5.92
C ASN A 311 6.23 -6.67 -7.41
N LEU A 312 5.38 -6.04 -8.21
CA LEU A 312 5.19 -6.38 -9.62
C LEU A 312 6.39 -6.01 -10.50
N ALA A 313 7.21 -5.04 -10.06
CA ALA A 313 8.40 -4.60 -10.76
C ALA A 313 9.60 -5.53 -10.50
N SER A 314 9.91 -5.78 -9.23
CA SER A 314 11.04 -6.64 -8.84
C SER A 314 10.70 -8.13 -8.88
N ARG A 315 9.41 -8.47 -8.99
CA ARG A 315 8.88 -9.84 -8.88
C ARG A 315 9.20 -10.48 -7.52
N GLN A 316 9.44 -9.66 -6.49
CA GLN A 316 9.69 -10.14 -5.14
C GLN A 316 8.39 -10.45 -4.42
N LEU A 317 8.36 -11.62 -3.77
CA LEU A 317 7.26 -12.09 -2.94
C LEU A 317 7.67 -12.02 -1.47
N ILE A 318 6.86 -11.37 -0.65
CA ILE A 318 7.13 -11.13 0.77
C ILE A 318 5.88 -11.53 1.57
N TYR A 319 6.08 -12.27 2.65
CA TYR A 319 5.01 -12.65 3.59
C TYR A 319 5.04 -11.81 4.86
N THR A 320 3.88 -11.66 5.49
CA THR A 320 3.73 -11.09 6.83
C THR A 320 2.97 -12.07 7.72
N LYS A 321 3.23 -12.02 9.02
CA LYS A 321 2.43 -12.70 10.04
C LYS A 321 2.02 -11.65 11.07
N ASN A 322 0.71 -11.49 11.28
CA ASN A 322 0.12 -10.53 12.22
C ASN A 322 0.71 -9.11 12.04
N GLY A 323 0.83 -8.67 10.79
CA GLY A 323 1.39 -7.37 10.41
C GLY A 323 2.93 -7.30 10.40
N GLN A 324 3.65 -8.29 10.93
CA GLN A 324 5.11 -8.31 10.95
C GLN A 324 5.66 -8.97 9.68
N ARG A 325 6.56 -8.28 8.97
CA ARG A 325 7.23 -8.79 7.77
C ARG A 325 8.16 -9.96 8.10
N LEU A 326 8.11 -11.01 7.28
CA LEU A 326 8.95 -12.20 7.39
C LEU A 326 10.02 -12.18 6.31
N GLY A 327 11.29 -11.96 6.67
CA GLY A 327 12.41 -12.06 5.71
C GLY A 327 13.63 -11.16 5.87
N GLU A 328 13.77 -10.34 6.93
CA GLU A 328 14.88 -9.36 7.03
C GLU A 328 15.88 -9.61 8.16
N LYS A 329 16.35 -10.85 8.28
CA LYS A 329 17.60 -11.12 8.99
C LYS A 329 18.44 -12.13 8.21
N GLU A 330 18.95 -11.73 7.05
CA GLU A 330 20.27 -12.13 6.55
C GLU A 330 20.55 -11.46 5.19
N LYS A 331 21.81 -11.10 5.01
CA LYS A 331 22.34 -10.29 3.91
C LYS A 331 22.39 -11.07 2.60
N ASP A 332 21.26 -11.42 1.99
CA ASP A 332 21.29 -12.10 0.69
C ASP A 332 20.88 -11.22 -0.50
N ARG A 333 21.92 -11.00 -1.29
CA ARG A 333 21.98 -10.37 -2.60
C ARG A 333 21.16 -11.16 -3.63
N ILE A 334 20.45 -10.39 -4.47
CA ILE A 334 20.14 -10.68 -5.88
C ILE A 334 19.14 -11.82 -6.14
N ILE A 335 17.88 -11.46 -6.43
CA ILE A 335 17.02 -12.26 -7.31
C ILE A 335 17.25 -11.75 -8.74
N LYS A 336 18.11 -12.44 -9.49
CA LYS A 336 18.11 -12.41 -10.97
C LYS A 336 17.46 -13.70 -11.44
N LYS A 337 16.45 -13.55 -12.31
CA LYS A 337 15.65 -14.60 -13.00
C LYS A 337 14.44 -15.14 -12.23
N ALA A 338 13.35 -14.37 -12.27
CA ALA A 338 12.06 -14.97 -12.61
C ALA A 338 11.85 -14.79 -14.13
N ILE A 339 11.94 -15.91 -14.86
CA ILE A 339 11.73 -16.00 -16.32
C ILE A 339 10.21 -15.90 -16.59
N PRO A 340 9.77 -15.21 -17.66
CA PRO A 340 8.37 -14.81 -17.85
C PRO A 340 7.48 -15.92 -18.42
N PHE A 341 6.20 -15.94 -18.01
CA PHE A 341 5.04 -16.28 -18.84
C PHE A 341 3.82 -15.45 -18.40
#